data_AF-A0A3G3GJE8-F1
#
_entry.id   AF-A0A3G3GJE8-F1
#
_cell.length_a   1.000
_cell.length_b   1.000
_cell.length_c   1.000
_cell.angle_alpha   90.00
_cell.angle_beta   90.00
_cell.angle_gamma   90.00
#
_symmetry.space_group_name_H-M   'P 1'
#
loop_
_entity.id
_entity.type
_entity.pdbx_description
1 polymer ?
#
loop_
_entity_poly.entity_id
_entity_poly.type
_entity_poly.pdbx_seq_one_letter_code
_entity_poly.pdbx_strand_id
1 'polypeptide(L)'
;MKTFSQLLLLGLVLQACFADHRVDVGLPKEYEACCGLQPVDFKHSNGSIYMPNVFTPNGDGINDLFYPFISDEILEVQGFTILSASGDTVIFSRPTVLYDRLNEFAWNGLRRDGTLYRGRFKYGMRVISKDFKLRLLEGEACSVLCEPGTKELKAKKGCFYPSQAGDSGKAGKVDSTLTNKETDCLK
;
A
#
# COMPACT_ATOMS: atom_id res chain seq x y z
N MET A 1 -80.12 25.77 -1.56
CA MET A 1 -79.51 24.60 -0.88
C MET A 1 -78.40 24.05 -1.76
N LYS A 2 -77.17 24.36 -1.36
CA LYS A 2 -75.87 23.72 -1.60
C LYS A 2 -75.70 22.74 -2.77
N THR A 3 -75.07 23.23 -3.84
CA THR A 3 -74.22 22.46 -4.74
C THR A 3 -72.83 22.27 -4.11
N PHE A 4 -72.32 21.04 -4.05
CA PHE A 4 -70.91 20.77 -3.73
C PHE A 4 -70.38 19.74 -4.73
N SER A 5 -69.62 20.24 -5.71
CA SER A 5 -68.84 19.45 -6.66
C SER A 5 -67.52 19.10 -5.99
N GLN A 6 -67.26 17.83 -5.74
CA GLN A 6 -65.96 17.35 -5.25
C GLN A 6 -65.07 17.01 -6.45
N LEU A 7 -64.11 17.88 -6.74
CA LEU A 7 -62.95 17.54 -7.58
C LEU A 7 -62.01 16.64 -6.77
N LEU A 8 -61.84 15.40 -7.23
CA LEU A 8 -60.82 14.48 -6.74
C LEU A 8 -59.52 14.76 -7.52
N LEU A 9 -58.58 15.48 -6.91
CA LEU A 9 -57.26 15.73 -7.49
C LEU A 9 -56.37 14.50 -7.27
N LEU A 10 -56.15 13.71 -8.32
CA LEU A 10 -55.19 12.60 -8.32
C LEU A 10 -53.77 13.16 -8.47
N GLY A 11 -53.02 13.25 -7.37
CA GLY A 11 -51.61 13.63 -7.39
C GLY A 11 -50.73 12.48 -7.90
N LEU A 12 -50.26 12.56 -9.14
CA LEU A 12 -49.18 11.70 -9.64
C LEU A 12 -47.87 12.10 -8.95
N VAL A 13 -47.39 11.28 -8.02
CA VAL A 13 -46.04 11.40 -7.47
C VAL A 13 -45.08 10.77 -8.48
N LEU A 14 -44.40 11.60 -9.27
CA LEU A 14 -43.26 11.17 -10.08
C LEU A 14 -42.12 10.77 -9.14
N GLN A 15 -41.98 9.47 -8.88
CA GLN A 15 -40.75 8.93 -8.30
C GLN A 15 -39.65 9.09 -9.35
N ALA A 16 -38.80 10.10 -9.18
CA ALA A 16 -37.54 10.19 -9.88
C ALA A 16 -36.64 9.06 -9.38
N CYS A 17 -36.55 7.97 -10.14
CA CYS A 17 -35.47 7.00 -10.00
C CYS A 17 -34.17 7.70 -10.39
N PHE A 18 -33.40 8.19 -9.40
CA PHE A 18 -31.97 8.41 -9.61
C PHE A 18 -31.34 7.02 -9.76
N ALA A 19 -31.21 6.56 -11.00
CA ALA A 19 -30.30 5.47 -11.31
C ALA A 19 -28.90 5.97 -10.95
N ASP A 20 -28.35 5.45 -9.86
CA ASP A 20 -26.96 5.60 -9.44
C ASP A 20 -26.08 5.15 -10.60
N HIS A 21 -25.66 6.09 -11.46
CA HIS A 21 -24.76 5.82 -12.57
C HIS A 21 -23.37 5.60 -11.98
N ARG A 22 -23.16 4.41 -11.43
CA ARG A 22 -21.84 3.94 -11.03
C ARG A 22 -21.04 3.76 -12.32
N VAL A 23 -20.25 4.76 -12.65
CA VAL A 23 -19.17 4.61 -13.62
C VAL A 23 -18.26 3.54 -13.04
N ASP A 24 -18.24 2.37 -13.66
CA ASP A 24 -17.28 1.31 -13.35
C ASP A 24 -15.92 1.77 -13.85
N VAL A 25 -15.21 2.51 -12.98
CA VAL A 25 -13.86 2.99 -13.27
C VAL A 25 -12.91 1.83 -12.99
N GLY A 26 -12.40 1.22 -14.06
CA GLY A 26 -11.40 0.16 -13.96
C GLY A 26 -10.10 0.64 -13.30
N LEU A 27 -9.28 -0.33 -12.87
CA LEU A 27 -7.98 -0.08 -12.26
C LEU A 27 -7.08 0.81 -13.15
N PRO A 28 -6.55 1.94 -12.63
CA PRO A 28 -5.59 2.75 -13.38
C PRO A 28 -4.39 1.95 -13.88
N LYS A 29 -3.92 2.28 -15.08
CA LYS A 29 -2.86 1.55 -15.80
C LYS A 29 -1.57 1.43 -14.98
N GLU A 30 -1.26 2.46 -14.20
CA GLU A 30 -0.10 2.52 -13.30
C GLU A 30 -0.09 1.41 -12.24
N TYR A 31 -1.26 0.82 -11.95
CA TYR A 31 -1.43 -0.22 -10.95
C TYR A 31 -1.72 -1.61 -11.51
N GLU A 32 -1.88 -1.78 -12.82
CA GLU A 32 -2.18 -3.09 -13.44
C GLU A 32 -1.15 -4.16 -13.03
N ALA A 33 0.12 -3.76 -12.99
CA ALA A 33 1.25 -4.60 -12.58
C ALA A 33 1.48 -4.66 -11.06
N CYS A 34 0.67 -3.98 -10.25
CA CYS A 34 0.76 -4.06 -8.80
C CYS A 34 0.14 -5.35 -8.29
N CYS A 35 0.78 -5.88 -7.24
CA CYS A 35 0.45 -7.17 -6.63
C CYS A 35 0.73 -8.37 -7.53
N GLY A 36 1.22 -9.46 -6.94
CA GLY A 36 1.57 -10.65 -7.71
C GLY A 36 2.30 -11.69 -6.88
N LEU A 37 2.97 -12.60 -7.58
CA LEU A 37 3.66 -13.76 -7.00
C LEU A 37 5.09 -13.44 -6.54
N GLN A 38 5.51 -12.18 -6.58
CA GLN A 38 6.85 -11.81 -6.13
C GLN A 38 7.00 -12.09 -4.63
N PRO A 39 8.14 -12.64 -4.19
CA PRO A 39 8.37 -12.94 -2.80
C PRO A 39 8.38 -11.63 -2.00
N VAL A 40 7.67 -11.65 -0.88
CA VAL A 40 7.69 -10.57 0.13
C VAL A 40 8.43 -11.00 1.40
N ASP A 41 8.59 -12.30 1.62
CA ASP A 41 9.39 -12.87 2.69
C ASP A 41 10.75 -13.31 2.18
N PHE A 42 11.80 -12.85 2.85
CA PHE A 42 13.19 -13.17 2.55
C PHE A 42 13.86 -13.75 3.80
N LYS A 43 14.56 -14.86 3.63
CA LYS A 43 15.35 -15.47 4.71
C LYS A 43 16.83 -15.11 4.57
N HIS A 44 17.48 -14.62 5.61
CA HIS A 44 18.92 -14.35 5.60
C HIS A 44 19.58 -14.83 6.88
N SER A 45 20.50 -15.81 6.76
CA SER A 45 21.00 -16.57 7.90
C SER A 45 19.84 -17.13 8.74
N ASN A 46 19.81 -16.86 10.04
CA ASN A 46 18.72 -17.20 10.95
C ASN A 46 17.59 -16.15 10.97
N GLY A 47 17.77 -15.03 10.29
CA GLY A 47 16.80 -13.94 10.25
C GLY A 47 15.80 -14.01 9.10
N SER A 48 14.72 -13.25 9.28
CA SER A 48 13.67 -13.06 8.29
C SER A 48 13.48 -11.56 8.04
N ILE A 49 13.19 -11.22 6.80
CA ILE A 49 12.88 -9.87 6.33
C ILE A 49 11.57 -9.96 5.57
N TYR A 50 10.60 -9.15 5.96
CA TYR A 50 9.37 -8.94 5.22
C TYR A 50 9.45 -7.58 4.53
N MET A 51 9.28 -7.57 3.22
CA MET A 51 9.13 -6.35 2.45
C MET A 51 7.72 -6.30 1.85
N PRO A 52 6.84 -5.38 2.27
CA PRO A 52 5.55 -5.22 1.62
C PRO A 52 5.74 -4.93 0.12
N ASN A 53 4.76 -5.31 -0.69
CA ASN A 53 4.79 -5.00 -2.12
C ASN A 53 3.75 -3.93 -2.52
N VAL A 54 2.96 -3.45 -1.56
CA VAL A 54 2.02 -2.34 -1.71
C VAL A 54 2.00 -1.52 -0.42
N PHE A 55 1.91 -0.20 -0.55
CA PHE A 55 1.62 0.73 0.55
C PHE A 55 0.79 1.91 0.02
N THR A 56 0.22 2.70 0.93
CA THR A 56 -0.84 3.69 0.66
C THR A 56 -0.52 5.00 1.37
N PRO A 57 0.35 5.86 0.81
CA PRO A 57 0.80 7.09 1.46
C PRO A 57 -0.26 8.19 1.40
N ASN A 58 -1.32 8.05 2.20
CA ASN A 58 -2.47 8.96 2.21
C ASN A 58 -2.58 9.80 3.51
N GLY A 59 -1.78 9.47 4.52
CA GLY A 59 -1.71 10.14 5.81
C GLY A 59 -2.76 9.71 6.84
N ASP A 60 -3.43 8.57 6.66
CA ASP A 60 -4.47 8.07 7.59
C ASP A 60 -3.91 7.25 8.77
N GLY A 61 -2.60 7.04 8.79
CA GLY A 61 -1.86 6.27 9.81
C GLY A 61 -1.74 4.78 9.48
N ILE A 62 -2.31 4.31 8.38
CA ILE A 62 -2.35 2.90 7.98
C ILE A 62 -1.56 2.74 6.70
N ASN A 63 -0.52 1.89 6.73
CA ASN A 63 0.31 1.57 5.56
C ASN A 63 0.92 2.79 4.83
N ASP A 64 1.10 3.91 5.52
CA ASP A 64 1.64 5.14 4.94
C ASP A 64 3.13 5.09 4.63
N LEU A 65 3.85 4.21 5.32
CA LEU A 65 5.31 4.13 5.28
C LEU A 65 5.75 2.83 4.62
N PHE A 66 6.69 2.95 3.69
CA PHE A 66 7.35 1.86 3.02
C PHE A 66 8.76 1.65 3.57
N TYR A 67 8.99 0.49 4.17
CA TYR A 67 10.26 0.08 4.78
C TYR A 67 10.29 -1.45 4.97
N PRO A 68 11.49 -2.06 5.09
CA PRO A 68 11.60 -3.48 5.44
C PRO A 68 11.22 -3.72 6.91
N PHE A 69 10.53 -4.81 7.19
CA PHE A 69 10.32 -5.35 8.53
C PHE A 69 11.33 -6.47 8.76
N ILE A 70 12.01 -6.45 9.91
CA ILE A 70 13.09 -7.41 10.19
C ILE A 70 12.84 -8.18 11.48
N SER A 71 13.31 -9.42 11.53
CA SER A 71 13.45 -10.18 12.77
C SER A 71 14.66 -9.70 13.58
N ASP A 72 14.70 -10.02 14.87
CA ASP A 72 15.82 -9.72 15.77
C ASP A 72 17.18 -10.26 15.31
N GLU A 73 17.24 -11.29 14.46
CA GLU A 73 18.49 -11.86 13.93
C GLU A 73 19.14 -11.00 12.83
N ILE A 74 18.46 -9.96 12.38
CA ILE A 74 18.99 -8.97 11.45
C ILE A 74 19.55 -7.81 12.27
N LEU A 75 20.83 -7.51 12.05
CA LEU A 75 21.54 -6.46 12.76
C LEU A 75 21.18 -5.08 12.22
N GLU A 76 21.21 -4.91 10.90
CA GLU A 76 20.95 -3.61 10.27
C GLU A 76 20.56 -3.72 8.79
N VAL A 77 19.90 -2.66 8.31
CA VAL A 77 19.61 -2.42 6.90
C VAL A 77 20.38 -1.19 6.44
N GLN A 78 21.16 -1.33 5.38
CA GLN A 78 22.01 -0.27 4.84
C GLN A 78 21.69 0.04 3.39
N GLY A 79 21.85 1.31 2.99
CA GLY A 79 21.68 1.77 1.61
C GLY A 79 20.28 1.54 1.05
N PHE A 80 19.24 1.66 1.88
CA PHE A 80 17.85 1.50 1.45
C PHE A 80 17.50 2.55 0.40
N THR A 81 17.27 2.10 -0.82
CA THR A 81 17.10 2.95 -2.00
C THR A 81 15.86 2.56 -2.76
N ILE A 82 15.13 3.55 -3.23
CA ILE A 82 13.93 3.42 -4.06
C ILE A 82 14.18 4.14 -5.38
N LEU A 83 13.91 3.42 -6.46
CA LEU A 83 14.13 3.85 -7.84
C LEU A 83 12.81 3.87 -8.60
N SER A 84 12.75 4.65 -9.67
CA SER A 84 11.65 4.60 -10.65
C SER A 84 11.35 3.18 -11.14
N ALA A 85 10.16 2.98 -11.72
CA ALA A 85 9.78 1.70 -12.32
C ALA A 85 10.78 1.20 -13.38
N SER A 86 11.43 2.10 -14.12
CA SER A 86 12.50 1.80 -15.06
C SER A 86 13.81 1.46 -14.34
N GLY A 87 14.09 2.10 -13.20
CA GLY A 87 15.32 1.95 -12.44
C GLY A 87 16.39 3.00 -12.76
N ASP A 88 16.04 4.02 -13.55
CA ASP A 88 16.94 5.08 -14.01
C ASP A 88 17.07 6.28 -13.04
N THR A 89 16.14 6.40 -12.09
CA THR A 89 16.02 7.59 -11.26
C THR A 89 15.90 7.19 -9.79
N VAL A 90 16.77 7.72 -8.94
CA VAL A 90 16.64 7.57 -7.48
C VAL A 90 15.57 8.50 -6.96
N ILE A 91 14.52 7.93 -6.38
CA ILE A 91 13.38 8.67 -5.79
C ILE A 91 13.64 8.96 -4.32
N PHE A 92 14.15 7.97 -3.61
CA PHE A 92 14.42 8.03 -2.18
C PHE A 92 15.65 7.19 -1.84
N SER A 93 16.44 7.65 -0.88
CA SER A 93 17.55 6.86 -0.35
C SER A 93 17.85 7.24 1.10
N ARG A 94 18.24 6.22 1.88
CA ARG A 94 18.79 6.38 3.23
C ARG A 94 20.02 5.47 3.39
N PRO A 95 21.11 5.97 4.01
CA PRO A 95 22.29 5.16 4.25
C PRO A 95 22.02 4.01 5.25
N THR A 96 21.06 4.18 6.15
CA THR A 96 20.61 3.19 7.14
C THR A 96 19.10 3.36 7.40
N VAL A 97 18.45 2.36 7.98
CA VAL A 97 17.06 2.45 8.47
C VAL A 97 17.06 2.36 10.00
N LEU A 98 16.59 3.41 10.67
CA LEU A 98 16.44 3.44 12.13
C LEU A 98 14.98 3.21 12.51
N TYR A 99 14.72 2.05 13.12
CA TYR A 99 13.37 1.56 13.41
C TYR A 99 12.66 2.32 14.54
N ASP A 100 13.41 2.99 15.40
CA ASP A 100 12.88 3.91 16.42
C ASP A 100 12.50 5.29 15.86
N ARG A 101 12.87 5.58 14.60
CA ARG A 101 12.63 6.86 13.91
C ARG A 101 12.09 6.69 12.49
N LEU A 102 11.18 5.74 12.28
CA LEU A 102 10.67 5.41 10.94
C LEU A 102 10.07 6.61 10.18
N ASN A 103 9.50 7.61 10.87
CA ASN A 103 9.00 8.82 10.20
C ASN A 103 10.10 9.61 9.44
N GLU A 104 11.37 9.44 9.82
CA GLU A 104 12.53 10.08 9.15
C GLU A 104 13.19 9.15 8.12
N PHE A 105 13.13 7.84 8.35
CA PHE A 105 13.94 6.82 7.67
C PHE A 105 13.17 5.88 6.73
N ALA A 106 11.86 5.72 6.92
CA ALA A 106 10.98 5.06 5.96
C ALA A 106 10.58 6.04 4.85
N TRP A 107 10.07 5.50 3.75
CA TRP A 107 9.57 6.32 2.66
C TRP A 107 8.06 6.51 2.78
N ASN A 108 7.60 7.76 2.76
CA ASN A 108 6.19 8.14 2.82
C ASN A 108 5.58 8.41 1.44
N GLY A 109 6.18 7.88 0.37
CA GLY A 109 5.71 8.08 -1.00
C GLY A 109 6.09 9.42 -1.64
N LEU A 110 6.63 10.40 -0.91
CA LEU A 110 6.98 11.70 -1.48
C LEU A 110 8.24 11.63 -2.36
N ARG A 111 8.20 12.35 -3.48
CA ARG A 111 9.37 12.72 -4.28
C ARG A 111 10.05 13.95 -3.69
N ARG A 112 11.24 14.28 -4.22
CA ARG A 112 12.00 15.47 -3.81
C ARG A 112 11.25 16.80 -4.02
N ASP A 113 10.35 16.86 -4.99
CA ASP A 113 9.51 18.03 -5.28
C ASP A 113 8.25 18.12 -4.38
N GLY A 114 8.05 17.16 -3.47
CA GLY A 114 6.88 17.10 -2.59
C GLY A 114 5.65 16.44 -3.21
N THR A 115 5.72 15.93 -4.45
CA THR A 115 4.62 15.19 -5.06
C THR A 115 4.61 13.73 -4.61
N LEU A 116 3.43 13.11 -4.51
CA LEU A 116 3.31 11.68 -4.22
C LEU A 116 3.67 10.83 -5.43
N TYR A 117 4.51 9.81 -5.20
CA TYR A 117 4.84 8.81 -6.19
C TYR A 117 3.67 7.87 -6.42
N ARG A 118 3.43 7.54 -7.69
CA ARG A 118 2.28 6.77 -8.14
C ARG A 118 2.76 5.52 -8.87
N GLY A 119 2.22 4.36 -8.48
CA GLY A 119 2.42 3.10 -9.19
C GLY A 119 3.73 2.40 -8.80
N ARG A 120 4.23 1.59 -9.74
CA ARG A 120 5.37 0.69 -9.51
C ARG A 120 6.69 1.44 -9.29
N PHE A 121 7.52 0.90 -8.42
CA PHE A 121 8.89 1.34 -8.19
C PHE A 121 9.77 0.12 -7.89
N LYS A 122 11.09 0.31 -7.97
CA LYS A 122 12.09 -0.70 -7.57
C LYS A 122 12.71 -0.31 -6.24
N TYR A 123 13.10 -1.29 -5.44
CA TYR A 123 13.87 -1.05 -4.22
C TYR A 123 15.13 -1.91 -4.18
N GLY A 124 16.11 -1.45 -3.42
CA GLY A 124 17.34 -2.18 -3.14
C GLY A 124 17.92 -1.81 -1.79
N MET A 125 18.56 -2.76 -1.11
CA MET A 125 19.26 -2.55 0.15
C MET A 125 20.26 -3.67 0.45
N ARG A 126 21.20 -3.39 1.35
CA ARG A 126 22.03 -4.40 2.00
C ARG A 126 21.43 -4.74 3.35
N VAL A 127 21.34 -6.03 3.66
CA VAL A 127 20.92 -6.53 4.95
C VAL A 127 22.08 -7.27 5.58
N ILE A 128 22.38 -6.92 6.83
CA ILE A 128 23.46 -7.52 7.61
C ILE A 128 22.82 -8.27 8.78
N SER A 129 23.11 -9.56 8.89
CA SER A 129 22.66 -10.39 10.01
C SER A 129 23.59 -10.25 11.22
N LYS A 130 23.15 -10.69 12.40
CA LYS A 130 23.95 -10.66 13.64
C LYS A 130 25.23 -11.51 13.57
N ASP A 131 25.32 -12.46 12.64
CA ASP A 131 26.55 -13.19 12.31
C ASP A 131 27.41 -12.48 11.25
N PHE A 132 27.18 -11.18 11.03
CA PHE A 132 27.90 -10.28 10.12
C PHE A 132 27.90 -10.70 8.64
N LYS A 133 26.97 -11.58 8.23
CA LYS A 133 26.81 -11.91 6.81
C LYS A 133 26.00 -10.85 6.12
N LEU A 134 26.45 -10.47 4.93
CA LEU A 134 25.77 -9.51 4.07
C LEU A 134 24.91 -10.24 3.03
N ARG A 135 23.71 -9.72 2.78
CA ARG A 135 22.87 -10.06 1.63
C ARG A 135 22.35 -8.80 0.93
N LEU A 136 22.41 -8.79 -0.39
CA LEU A 136 21.70 -7.79 -1.20
C LEU A 136 20.25 -8.24 -1.37
N LEU A 137 19.30 -7.35 -1.08
CA LEU A 137 17.88 -7.54 -1.35
C LEU A 137 17.41 -6.49 -2.33
N GLU A 138 16.69 -6.94 -3.35
CA GLU A 138 16.11 -6.12 -4.41
C GLU A 138 14.72 -6.64 -4.74
N GLY A 139 13.85 -5.75 -5.22
CA GLY A 139 12.52 -6.13 -5.65
C GLY A 139 11.72 -4.94 -6.16
N GLU A 140 10.42 -5.18 -6.36
CA GLU A 140 9.47 -4.17 -6.83
C GLU A 140 8.29 -4.07 -5.87
N ALA A 141 7.73 -2.88 -5.78
CA ALA A 141 6.54 -2.59 -4.98
C ALA A 141 5.74 -1.44 -5.61
N CYS A 142 4.58 -1.13 -5.05
CA CYS A 142 3.70 -0.08 -5.53
C CYS A 142 3.31 0.92 -4.45
N SER A 143 3.34 2.21 -4.83
CA SER A 143 2.73 3.30 -4.09
C SER A 143 1.33 3.53 -4.66
N VAL A 144 0.29 3.15 -3.90
CA VAL A 144 -1.10 3.23 -4.32
C VAL A 144 -1.75 4.46 -3.72
N LEU A 145 -2.12 5.41 -4.56
CA LEU A 145 -2.86 6.59 -4.15
C LEU A 145 -4.36 6.29 -4.15
N CYS A 146 -5.10 6.84 -3.18
CA CYS A 146 -6.54 6.61 -3.06
C CYS A 146 -7.28 7.37 -4.18
N GLU A 147 -7.65 6.67 -5.25
CA GLU A 147 -8.38 7.24 -6.39
C GLU A 147 -9.38 6.22 -6.98
N PRO A 148 -10.35 6.67 -7.81
CA PRO A 148 -11.31 5.76 -8.45
C PRO A 148 -10.63 4.57 -9.15
N GLY A 149 -11.19 3.37 -8.96
CA GLY A 149 -10.65 2.11 -9.51
C GLY A 149 -9.60 1.40 -8.66
N THR A 150 -8.97 2.07 -7.68
CA THR A 150 -7.94 1.41 -6.83
C THR A 150 -8.48 0.44 -5.80
N LYS A 151 -9.78 0.53 -5.45
CA LYS A 151 -10.46 -0.32 -4.46
C LYS A 151 -10.25 -1.82 -4.70
N GLU A 152 -10.16 -2.22 -5.96
CA GLU A 152 -9.94 -3.60 -6.37
C GLU A 152 -8.63 -4.18 -5.80
N LEU A 153 -7.61 -3.34 -5.60
CA LEU A 153 -6.33 -3.77 -5.03
C LEU A 153 -6.46 -4.26 -3.58
N LYS A 154 -7.47 -3.82 -2.84
CA LYS A 154 -7.70 -4.26 -1.44
C LYS A 154 -7.90 -5.76 -1.34
N ALA A 155 -8.60 -6.32 -2.32
CA ALA A 155 -8.97 -7.73 -2.37
C ALA A 155 -8.11 -8.53 -3.35
N LYS A 156 -7.24 -7.86 -4.11
CA LYS A 156 -6.39 -8.52 -5.10
C LYS A 156 -5.37 -9.41 -4.39
N LYS A 157 -5.39 -10.70 -4.75
CA LYS A 157 -4.44 -11.68 -4.21
C LYS A 157 -3.00 -11.25 -4.53
N GLY A 158 -2.11 -11.47 -3.58
CA GLY A 158 -0.70 -11.13 -3.72
C GLY A 158 -0.39 -9.65 -3.47
N CYS A 159 -1.34 -8.85 -2.96
CA CYS A 159 -1.03 -7.56 -2.34
C CYS A 159 -0.72 -7.79 -0.86
N PHE A 160 0.44 -7.35 -0.42
CA PHE A 160 0.91 -7.47 0.96
C PHE A 160 1.34 -6.10 1.47
N TYR A 161 0.70 -5.70 2.57
CA TYR A 161 0.76 -4.35 3.13
C TYR A 161 1.62 -4.31 4.40
N PRO A 162 2.17 -3.13 4.78
CA PRO A 162 2.91 -2.95 6.03
C PRO A 162 2.19 -3.47 7.28
N SER A 163 0.87 -3.28 7.37
CA SER A 163 0.04 -3.70 8.50
C SER A 163 -0.09 -5.22 8.68
N GLN A 164 0.38 -5.99 7.69
CA GLN A 164 0.44 -7.45 7.71
C GLN A 164 1.82 -7.97 8.11
N ALA A 165 2.73 -7.10 8.56
CA ALA A 165 3.96 -7.55 9.19
C ALA A 165 3.64 -8.35 10.47
N GLY A 166 4.16 -9.56 10.54
CA GLY A 166 4.00 -10.42 11.71
C GLY A 166 4.71 -9.84 12.93
N ASP A 167 4.09 -10.03 14.09
CA ASP A 167 4.65 -9.69 15.39
C ASP A 167 5.39 -10.89 16.02
N SER A 168 6.17 -10.62 17.06
CA SER A 168 6.78 -11.63 17.92
C SER A 168 7.42 -12.80 17.13
N GLY A 169 6.90 -14.03 17.27
CA GLY A 169 7.42 -15.23 16.59
C GLY A 169 7.32 -15.24 15.05
N LYS A 170 6.70 -14.23 14.45
CA LYS A 170 6.64 -13.98 13.00
C LYS A 170 7.35 -12.68 12.58
N ALA A 171 8.16 -12.07 13.46
CA ALA A 171 8.90 -10.86 13.13
C ALA A 171 9.71 -11.03 11.82
N GLY A 172 9.63 -10.04 10.94
CA GLY A 172 10.23 -10.08 9.62
C GLY A 172 9.60 -11.09 8.65
N LYS A 173 8.34 -11.49 8.88
CA LYS A 173 7.54 -12.28 7.94
C LYS A 173 6.17 -11.65 7.76
N VAL A 174 5.52 -11.95 6.64
CA VAL A 174 4.12 -11.62 6.47
C VAL A 174 3.23 -12.53 7.33
N ASP A 175 2.23 -11.93 7.98
CA ASP A 175 1.12 -12.65 8.62
C ASP A 175 -0.16 -12.47 7.80
N SER A 176 -0.46 -13.46 6.97
CA SER A 176 -1.65 -13.46 6.10
C SER A 176 -2.98 -13.56 6.85
N THR A 177 -2.95 -13.81 8.17
CA THR A 177 -4.16 -13.76 9.02
C THR A 177 -4.55 -12.32 9.38
N LEU A 178 -3.61 -11.37 9.29
CA LEU A 178 -3.87 -9.95 9.47
C LEU A 178 -4.49 -9.34 8.21
N THR A 179 -5.48 -8.48 8.41
CA THR A 179 -6.06 -7.68 7.32
C THR A 179 -5.13 -6.51 6.97
N ASN A 180 -5.26 -5.96 5.77
CA ASN A 180 -4.50 -4.76 5.37
C ASN A 180 -4.93 -3.48 6.11
N LYS A 181 -6.04 -3.52 6.87
CA LYS A 181 -6.62 -2.40 7.65
C LYS A 181 -7.03 -1.17 6.83
N GLU A 182 -6.90 -1.20 5.51
CA GLU A 182 -7.35 -0.14 4.62
C GLU A 182 -8.88 0.01 4.69
N THR A 183 -9.39 1.17 5.14
CA THR A 183 -10.84 1.41 5.25
C THR A 183 -11.31 2.49 4.29
N ASP A 184 -10.55 3.57 4.16
CA ASP A 184 -10.90 4.74 3.37
C ASP A 184 -10.07 4.88 2.09
N CYS A 185 -8.85 4.32 2.03
CA CYS A 185 -8.05 4.37 0.81
C CYS A 185 -8.55 3.44 -0.32
N LEU A 186 -9.46 2.53 0.01
CA LEU A 186 -9.98 1.50 -0.90
C LEU A 186 -11.50 1.33 -0.73
N LYS A 187 -12.19 2.47 -0.57
CA LYS A 187 -13.62 2.58 -0.32
C LYS A 187 -14.38 3.02 -1.54
#